data_AF-A0A8K0TZX0-F1
#
_entry.id   AF-A0A8K0TZX0-F1
#
_cell.length_a   1.000
_cell.length_b   1.000
_cell.length_c   1.000
_cell.angle_alpha   90.00
_cell.angle_beta   90.00
_cell.angle_gamma   90.00
#
_symmetry.space_group_name_H-M   'P 1'
#
loop_
_entity.id
_entity.type
_entity.pdbx_description
1 polymer ?
#
loop_
_entity_poly.entity_id
_entity_poly.type
_entity_poly.pdbx_seq_one_letter_code
_entity_poly.pdbx_strand_id
1 'polypeptide(L)'
;MPYQPTIFTCTPQEHLKQQWRNCPDLPVEPPPGHVRVYLFPDWDEGWDYEELIEDWLFLQGDFPLEPSGELSLTRVNKAWGLEKCMAIDPNRRKMYVGSNPDHLSPLAVRVLTGEDGILKLFEPETSEATYIIREERLKVVRQCDAAMKWFKDRVDDAVDASYRALTSIWMVKSYMFLPWRLLLMVQQKILVFILFLVLTTTVIPVMMEVVYYLHHPEKLVMLPRAW
;
A
#
# COMPACT_ATOMS: atom_id res chain seq x y z
N MET A 1 -31.26 -11.77 23.28
CA MET A 1 -30.15 -11.87 24.25
C MET A 1 -29.12 -10.82 23.88
N PRO A 2 -28.57 -10.08 24.86
CA PRO A 2 -27.50 -9.12 24.59
C PRO A 2 -26.31 -9.84 23.95
N TYR A 3 -25.66 -9.18 23.00
CA TYR A 3 -24.45 -9.71 22.38
C TYR A 3 -23.33 -9.74 23.44
N GLN A 4 -22.60 -10.84 23.52
CA GLN A 4 -21.47 -11.00 24.43
C GLN A 4 -20.17 -11.06 23.61
N PRO A 5 -19.27 -10.08 23.76
CA PRO A 5 -17.96 -10.12 23.15
C PRO A 5 -17.18 -11.37 23.58
N THR A 6 -16.40 -11.93 22.64
CA THR A 6 -15.53 -13.09 22.90
C THR A 6 -14.09 -12.74 22.60
N ILE A 7 -13.13 -13.57 23.08
CA ILE A 7 -11.70 -13.38 22.78
C ILE A 7 -11.40 -13.42 21.26
N PHE A 8 -12.29 -14.01 20.46
CA PHE A 8 -12.17 -14.09 19.01
C PHE A 8 -12.79 -12.88 18.28
N THR A 9 -13.54 -12.04 18.98
CA THR A 9 -14.19 -10.86 18.41
C THR A 9 -13.25 -9.66 18.50
N CYS A 10 -13.05 -8.94 17.40
CA CYS A 10 -12.31 -7.67 17.40
C CYS A 10 -12.89 -6.70 18.44
N THR A 11 -12.02 -6.06 19.21
CA THR A 11 -12.41 -4.98 20.11
C THR A 11 -12.70 -3.69 19.33
N PRO A 12 -13.48 -2.75 19.89
CA PRO A 12 -13.67 -1.43 19.29
C PRO A 12 -12.34 -0.72 19.01
N GLN A 13 -11.35 -0.88 19.89
CA GLN A 13 -10.01 -0.34 19.73
C GLN A 13 -9.26 -0.96 18.53
N GLU A 14 -9.44 -2.26 18.27
CA GLU A 14 -8.91 -2.89 17.07
C GLU A 14 -9.59 -2.40 15.80
N HIS A 15 -10.92 -2.24 15.82
CA HIS A 15 -11.66 -1.65 14.71
C HIS A 15 -11.16 -0.24 14.41
N LEU A 16 -10.89 0.57 15.44
CA LEU A 16 -10.42 1.95 15.28
C LEU A 16 -9.03 1.98 14.66
N LYS A 17 -8.14 1.12 15.15
CA LYS A 17 -6.80 0.92 14.59
C LYS A 17 -6.85 0.46 13.13
N GLN A 18 -7.77 -0.43 12.78
CA GLN A 18 -7.96 -0.90 11.39
C GLN A 18 -8.49 0.22 10.50
N GLN A 19 -9.46 1.00 10.98
CA GLN A 19 -10.00 2.16 10.29
C GLN A 19 -8.91 3.19 9.98
N TRP A 20 -8.06 3.53 10.96
CA TRP A 20 -6.94 4.45 10.74
C TRP A 20 -5.90 3.92 9.76
N ARG A 21 -5.61 2.61 9.80
CA ARG A 21 -4.65 1.99 8.85
C ARG A 21 -5.16 1.99 7.42
N ASN A 22 -6.46 1.78 7.25
CA ASN A 22 -7.06 1.57 5.94
C ASN A 22 -7.74 2.83 5.37
N CYS A 23 -7.91 3.88 6.18
CA CYS A 23 -8.66 5.10 5.90
C CYS A 23 -9.87 4.83 4.99
N PRO A 24 -10.96 4.23 5.50
CA PRO A 24 -12.05 3.85 4.62
C PRO A 24 -12.66 5.10 3.99
N ASP A 25 -12.50 5.21 2.67
CA ASP A 25 -13.25 6.12 1.81
C ASP A 25 -14.71 5.66 1.81
N LEU A 26 -15.44 5.95 2.90
CA LEU A 26 -16.88 5.84 2.87
C LEU A 26 -17.40 6.87 1.86
N PRO A 27 -18.42 6.51 1.05
CA PRO A 27 -19.04 7.47 0.15
C PRO A 27 -19.55 8.68 0.95
N VAL A 28 -19.62 9.86 0.35
CA VAL A 28 -20.09 11.07 1.06
C VAL A 28 -21.48 10.84 1.67
N GLU A 29 -22.37 10.18 0.93
CA GLU A 29 -23.71 9.82 1.39
C GLU A 29 -23.82 8.32 1.68
N PRO A 30 -24.55 7.93 2.74
CA PRO A 30 -24.83 6.53 3.00
C PRO A 30 -25.70 5.93 1.87
N PRO A 31 -25.57 4.63 1.57
CA PRO A 31 -26.44 3.98 0.60
C PRO A 31 -27.93 4.11 0.96
N PRO A 32 -28.85 4.08 -0.01
CA PRO A 32 -30.29 4.10 0.27
C PRO A 32 -30.71 3.03 1.28
N GLY A 33 -31.54 3.41 2.24
CA GLY A 33 -31.97 2.52 3.33
C GLY A 33 -30.90 2.25 4.38
N HIS A 34 -29.79 2.99 4.39
CA HIS A 34 -28.77 2.94 5.44
C HIS A 34 -28.71 4.25 6.22
N VAL A 35 -28.13 4.20 7.41
CA VAL A 35 -27.76 5.37 8.21
C VAL A 35 -26.27 5.31 8.51
N ARG A 36 -25.60 6.47 8.42
CA ARG A 36 -24.22 6.60 8.84
C ARG A 36 -24.16 6.68 10.35
N VAL A 37 -23.27 5.89 10.94
CA VAL A 37 -23.11 5.79 12.39
C VAL A 37 -21.67 6.13 12.76
N TYR A 38 -21.52 7.07 13.70
CA TYR A 38 -20.26 7.34 14.39
C TYR A 38 -20.34 6.79 15.82
N LEU A 39 -19.41 5.92 16.20
CA LEU A 39 -19.26 5.45 17.58
C LEU A 39 -18.04 6.10 18.21
N PHE A 40 -18.26 6.79 19.32
CA PHE A 40 -17.24 7.41 20.16
C PHE A 40 -16.98 6.51 21.38
N PRO A 41 -15.88 5.74 21.40
CA PRO A 41 -15.63 4.78 22.49
C PRO A 41 -15.39 5.44 23.85
N ASP A 42 -14.81 6.65 23.84
CA ASP A 42 -14.38 7.38 25.03
C ASP A 42 -15.28 8.58 25.34
N TRP A 43 -16.50 8.64 24.77
CA TRP A 43 -17.43 9.72 25.05
C TRP A 43 -18.07 9.59 26.43
N ASP A 44 -18.20 10.73 27.12
CA ASP A 44 -18.88 10.86 28.41
C ASP A 44 -19.92 11.99 28.38
N GLU A 45 -20.89 11.94 29.29
CA GLU A 45 -22.03 12.85 29.29
C GLU A 45 -21.59 14.32 29.43
N GLY A 46 -22.10 15.16 28.52
CA GLY A 46 -21.76 16.58 28.47
C GLY A 46 -20.50 16.93 27.66
N TRP A 47 -19.74 15.94 27.17
CA TRP A 47 -18.60 16.18 26.31
C TRP A 47 -19.03 16.67 24.93
N ASP A 48 -18.23 17.57 24.35
CA ASP A 48 -18.41 18.01 22.98
C ASP A 48 -17.85 16.95 22.02
N TYR A 49 -18.69 16.45 21.12
CA TYR A 49 -18.25 15.48 20.13
C TYR A 49 -17.51 16.15 18.96
N GLU A 50 -17.55 17.48 18.82
CA GLU A 50 -16.78 18.20 17.80
C GLU A 50 -15.28 17.95 17.96
N GLU A 51 -14.76 18.03 19.19
CA GLU A 51 -13.34 17.74 19.49
C GLU A 51 -12.97 16.29 19.13
N LEU A 52 -13.85 15.32 19.44
CA LEU A 52 -13.62 13.91 19.12
C LEU A 52 -13.64 13.63 17.61
N ILE A 53 -14.43 14.40 16.85
CA ILE A 53 -14.47 14.32 15.39
C ILE A 53 -13.18 14.89 14.79
N GLU A 54 -12.70 16.04 15.30
CA GLU A 54 -11.45 16.67 14.85
C GLU A 54 -10.24 15.75 15.04
N ASP A 55 -10.20 15.01 16.16
CA ASP A 55 -9.13 14.05 16.46
C ASP A 55 -9.34 12.66 15.82
N TRP A 56 -10.40 12.47 15.02
CA TRP A 56 -10.74 11.19 14.37
C TRP A 56 -10.87 10.02 15.35
N LEU A 57 -11.31 10.28 16.58
CA LEU A 57 -11.43 9.32 17.67
C LEU A 57 -12.78 8.58 17.65
N PHE A 58 -13.24 8.19 16.47
CA PHE A 58 -14.53 7.50 16.29
C PHE A 58 -14.46 6.38 15.25
N LEU A 59 -15.28 5.34 15.46
CA LEU A 59 -15.57 4.36 14.42
C LEU A 59 -16.65 4.91 13.51
N GLN A 60 -16.51 4.70 12.21
CA GLN A 60 -17.54 5.03 11.23
C GLN A 60 -17.98 3.82 10.43
N GLY A 61 -19.27 3.76 10.13
CA GLY A 61 -19.85 2.73 9.27
C GLY A 61 -21.27 3.06 8.87
N ASP A 62 -21.69 2.54 7.72
CA ASP A 62 -23.05 2.64 7.24
C ASP A 62 -23.81 1.36 7.60
N PHE A 63 -24.96 1.50 8.28
CA PHE A 63 -25.75 0.38 8.78
C PHE A 63 -27.12 0.32 8.10
N PRO A 64 -27.57 -0.87 7.67
CA PRO A 64 -28.88 -1.01 7.05
C PRO A 64 -29.99 -0.80 8.07
N LEU A 65 -30.97 0.02 7.69
CA LEU A 65 -32.23 0.15 8.39
C LEU A 65 -33.13 -1.04 8.04
N GLU A 66 -34.02 -1.39 8.97
CA GLU A 66 -35.13 -2.30 8.69
C GLU A 66 -36.09 -1.66 7.67
N PRO A 67 -36.94 -2.44 6.98
CA PRO A 67 -37.95 -1.88 6.07
C PRO A 67 -38.90 -0.87 6.73
N SER A 68 -39.06 -0.94 8.06
CA SER A 68 -39.81 0.03 8.87
C SER A 68 -39.09 1.37 9.05
N GLY A 69 -37.80 1.45 8.73
CA GLY A 69 -36.90 2.58 9.00
C GLY A 69 -36.22 2.51 10.36
N GLU A 70 -36.39 1.41 11.10
CA GLU A 70 -35.76 1.20 12.41
C GLU A 70 -34.28 0.82 12.27
N LEU A 71 -33.46 1.23 13.24
CA LEU A 71 -32.07 0.75 13.34
C LEU A 71 -31.96 -0.29 14.46
N SER A 72 -31.43 -1.47 14.16
CA SER A 72 -31.09 -2.48 15.17
C SER A 72 -29.73 -2.19 15.80
N LEU A 73 -29.73 -1.79 17.07
CA LEU A 73 -28.50 -1.57 17.83
C LEU A 73 -27.75 -2.87 18.10
N THR A 74 -28.46 -4.01 18.18
CA THR A 74 -27.82 -5.33 18.27
C THR A 74 -26.91 -5.63 17.06
N ARG A 75 -27.29 -5.18 15.85
CA ARG A 75 -26.44 -5.34 14.65
C ARG A 75 -25.18 -4.48 14.74
N VAL A 76 -25.32 -3.24 15.22
CA VAL A 76 -24.19 -2.34 15.47
C VAL A 76 -23.23 -2.95 16.49
N ASN A 77 -23.78 -3.44 17.61
CA ASN A 77 -23.00 -4.10 18.66
C ASN A 77 -22.19 -5.27 18.12
N LYS A 78 -22.83 -6.15 17.35
CA LYS A 78 -22.15 -7.31 16.75
C LYS A 78 -21.07 -6.91 15.75
N ALA A 79 -21.29 -5.84 14.97
CA ALA A 79 -20.36 -5.38 13.94
C ALA A 79 -19.05 -4.83 14.53
N TRP A 80 -19.13 -4.17 15.69
CA TRP A 80 -17.99 -3.53 16.35
C TRP A 80 -17.54 -4.21 17.65
N GLY A 81 -18.12 -5.37 17.98
CA GLY A 81 -17.77 -6.11 19.19
C GLY A 81 -18.16 -5.41 20.49
N LEU A 82 -19.25 -4.63 20.48
CA LEU A 82 -19.77 -3.90 21.63
C LEU A 82 -20.64 -4.80 22.51
N GLU A 83 -20.52 -4.68 23.83
CA GLU A 83 -21.51 -5.30 24.73
C GLU A 83 -22.86 -4.62 24.57
N LYS A 84 -22.84 -3.29 24.52
CA LYS A 84 -23.99 -2.43 24.33
C LYS A 84 -23.58 -1.11 23.70
N CYS A 85 -24.46 -0.50 22.91
CA CYS A 85 -24.32 0.88 22.50
C CYS A 85 -25.59 1.66 22.82
N MET A 86 -25.45 2.97 22.95
CA MET A 86 -26.55 3.89 23.14
C MET A 86 -26.36 5.11 22.25
N ALA A 87 -27.46 5.72 21.81
CA ALA A 87 -27.41 6.92 21.00
C ALA A 87 -27.18 8.16 21.86
N ILE A 88 -26.50 9.13 21.30
CA ILE A 88 -26.28 10.45 21.88
C ILE A 88 -27.35 11.39 21.31
N ASP A 89 -28.07 12.10 22.18
CA ASP A 89 -28.92 13.21 21.77
C ASP A 89 -28.00 14.42 21.45
N PRO A 90 -27.88 14.83 20.18
CA PRO A 90 -26.92 15.87 19.79
C PRO A 90 -27.26 17.23 20.38
N ASN A 91 -28.54 17.50 20.67
CA ASN A 91 -28.99 18.78 21.21
C ASN A 91 -28.77 18.87 22.71
N ARG A 92 -28.95 17.75 23.41
CA ARG A 92 -28.83 17.69 24.87
C ARG A 92 -27.45 17.30 25.35
N ARG A 93 -26.63 16.69 24.47
CA ARG A 93 -25.33 16.09 24.80
C ARG A 93 -25.45 15.06 25.91
N LYS A 94 -26.51 14.24 25.84
CA LYS A 94 -26.85 13.21 26.83
C LYS A 94 -27.19 11.91 26.13
N MET A 95 -27.14 10.82 26.89
CA MET A 95 -27.64 9.54 26.40
C MET A 95 -29.14 9.64 26.06
N TYR A 96 -29.52 9.12 24.90
CA TYR A 96 -30.91 8.94 24.52
C TYR A 96 -31.44 7.64 25.12
N VAL A 97 -32.54 7.74 25.87
CA VAL A 97 -33.23 6.59 26.46
C VAL A 97 -34.53 6.34 25.68
N GLY A 98 -34.47 5.37 24.76
CA GLY A 98 -35.63 4.90 24.01
C GLY A 98 -36.50 3.94 24.81
N SER A 99 -37.71 3.68 24.31
CA SER A 99 -38.61 2.66 24.86
C SER A 99 -38.11 1.23 24.64
N ASN A 100 -37.34 1.01 23.56
CA ASN A 100 -36.70 -0.25 23.25
C ASN A 100 -35.16 -0.06 23.30
N PRO A 101 -34.44 -0.79 24.16
CA PRO A 101 -32.98 -0.67 24.26
C PRO A 101 -32.23 -1.28 23.07
N ASP A 102 -32.86 -2.15 22.27
CA ASP A 102 -32.21 -2.86 21.17
C ASP A 102 -32.48 -2.21 19.80
N HIS A 103 -33.40 -1.26 19.72
CA HIS A 103 -33.82 -0.63 18.47
C HIS A 103 -34.04 0.88 18.63
N LEU A 104 -33.64 1.64 17.62
CA LEU A 104 -34.06 3.02 17.44
C LEU A 104 -35.25 3.06 16.48
N SER A 105 -36.33 3.71 16.92
CA SER A 105 -37.49 3.95 16.06
C SER A 105 -37.11 4.84 14.87
N PRO A 106 -37.88 4.83 13.76
CA PRO A 106 -37.57 5.67 12.61
C PRO A 106 -37.58 7.16 12.96
N LEU A 107 -38.45 7.56 13.90
CA LEU A 107 -38.48 8.91 14.44
C LEU A 107 -37.22 9.24 15.24
N ALA A 108 -36.77 8.31 16.10
CA ALA A 108 -35.55 8.50 16.88
C ALA A 108 -34.34 8.63 15.95
N VAL A 109 -34.20 7.76 14.94
CA VAL A 109 -33.14 7.87 13.93
C VAL A 109 -33.15 9.26 13.30
N ARG A 110 -34.29 9.71 12.77
CA ARG A 110 -34.42 11.03 12.13
C ARG A 110 -34.09 12.22 13.04
N VAL A 111 -34.48 12.16 14.31
CA VAL A 111 -34.24 13.26 15.27
C VAL A 111 -32.79 13.27 15.73
N LEU A 112 -32.20 12.09 15.98
CA LEU A 112 -30.86 11.96 16.54
C LEU A 112 -29.75 12.14 15.48
N THR A 113 -30.05 11.91 14.21
CA THR A 113 -29.13 12.22 13.10
C THR A 113 -29.03 13.72 12.80
N GLY A 114 -29.93 14.56 13.33
CA GLY A 114 -29.88 16.01 13.12
C GLY A 114 -29.79 16.43 11.64
N GLU A 115 -29.04 17.49 11.39
CA GLU A 115 -28.81 18.06 10.05
C GLU A 115 -27.68 17.38 9.27
N ASP A 116 -26.70 16.81 9.97
CA ASP A 116 -25.55 16.14 9.33
C ASP A 116 -25.88 14.73 8.82
N GLY A 117 -27.04 14.19 9.19
CA GLY A 117 -27.48 12.86 8.77
C GLY A 117 -26.71 11.72 9.45
N ILE A 118 -25.94 12.02 10.51
CA ILE A 118 -25.03 11.07 11.16
C ILE A 118 -25.54 10.75 12.56
N LEU A 119 -25.80 9.46 12.79
CA LEU A 119 -26.18 8.97 14.11
C LEU A 119 -24.94 8.78 14.98
N LYS A 120 -24.92 9.47 16.12
CA LYS A 120 -23.81 9.42 17.07
C LYS A 120 -24.14 8.45 18.20
N LEU A 121 -23.25 7.50 18.44
CA LEU A 121 -23.37 6.45 19.44
C LEU A 121 -22.15 6.45 20.37
N PHE A 122 -22.32 5.83 21.53
CA PHE A 122 -21.23 5.49 22.43
C PHE A 122 -21.50 4.12 23.07
N GLU A 123 -20.46 3.52 23.64
CA GLU A 123 -20.60 2.34 24.50
C GLU A 123 -20.60 2.81 25.95
N PRO A 124 -21.72 2.63 26.69
CA PRO A 124 -21.73 2.91 28.12
C PRO A 124 -20.80 1.94 28.87
N GLU A 125 -20.60 2.18 30.17
CA GLU A 125 -19.75 1.34 31.02
C GLU A 125 -20.02 -0.16 30.81
N THR A 126 -18.98 -0.89 30.40
CA THR A 126 -19.04 -2.31 30.08
C THR A 126 -18.95 -3.16 31.34
N SER A 127 -19.51 -4.37 31.30
CA SER A 127 -19.33 -5.33 32.39
C SER A 127 -17.86 -5.70 32.59
N GLU A 128 -17.49 -6.07 33.83
CA GLU A 128 -16.14 -6.53 34.17
C GLU A 128 -15.70 -7.74 33.32
N ALA A 129 -16.64 -8.63 32.99
CA ALA A 129 -16.39 -9.78 32.13
C ALA A 129 -15.95 -9.35 30.71
N THR A 130 -16.66 -8.39 30.11
CA THR A 130 -16.29 -7.84 28.80
C THR A 130 -14.95 -7.13 28.84
N TYR A 131 -14.71 -6.34 29.89
CA TYR A 131 -13.42 -5.66 30.08
C TYR A 131 -12.26 -6.66 30.09
N ILE A 132 -12.35 -7.72 30.90
CA ILE A 132 -11.31 -8.77 31.00
C ILE A 132 -11.08 -9.44 29.64
N ILE A 133 -12.14 -9.83 28.93
CA ILE A 133 -12.04 -10.49 27.63
C ILE A 133 -11.33 -9.59 26.60
N ARG A 134 -11.68 -8.31 26.57
CA ARG A 134 -11.07 -7.33 25.66
C ARG A 134 -9.60 -7.09 26.01
N GLU A 135 -9.27 -6.99 27.29
CA GLU A 135 -7.89 -6.81 27.74
C GLU A 135 -7.02 -8.01 27.35
N GLU A 136 -7.49 -9.24 27.59
CA GLU A 136 -6.79 -10.47 27.20
C GLU A 136 -6.61 -10.54 25.68
N ARG A 137 -7.65 -10.21 24.91
CA ARG A 137 -7.54 -10.14 23.46
C ARG A 137 -6.49 -9.13 23.02
N LEU A 138 -6.50 -7.91 23.57
CA LEU A 138 -5.53 -6.88 23.22
C LEU A 138 -4.09 -7.32 23.54
N LYS A 139 -3.86 -8.08 24.61
CA LYS A 139 -2.54 -8.69 24.91
C LYS A 139 -2.12 -9.64 23.80
N VAL A 140 -3.00 -10.56 23.39
CA VAL A 140 -2.72 -11.51 22.29
C VAL A 140 -2.44 -10.77 20.98
N VAL A 141 -3.27 -9.80 20.63
CA VAL A 141 -3.10 -8.99 19.40
C VAL A 141 -1.77 -8.24 19.41
N ARG A 142 -1.38 -7.64 20.55
CA ARG A 142 -0.08 -6.97 20.68
C ARG A 142 1.10 -7.93 20.49
N GLN A 143 1.02 -9.13 21.05
CA GLN A 143 2.05 -10.17 20.87
C GLN A 143 2.14 -10.62 19.41
N CYS A 144 1.01 -10.86 18.75
CA CYS A 144 0.96 -11.20 17.33
C CYS A 144 1.50 -10.08 16.45
N ASP A 145 1.11 -8.82 16.68
CA ASP A 145 1.61 -7.65 15.96
C ASP A 145 3.13 -7.50 16.11
N ALA A 146 3.66 -7.71 17.33
CA ALA A 146 5.10 -7.65 17.58
C ALA A 146 5.86 -8.76 16.86
N ALA A 147 5.35 -9.99 16.88
CA ALA A 147 5.94 -11.12 16.16
C ALA A 147 5.92 -10.91 14.64
N MET A 148 4.80 -10.40 14.11
CA MET A 148 4.67 -10.10 12.68
C MET A 148 5.61 -8.98 12.25
N LYS A 149 5.74 -7.92 13.07
CA LYS A 149 6.71 -6.84 12.82
C LYS A 149 8.13 -7.38 12.80
N TRP A 150 8.53 -8.17 13.80
CA TRP A 150 9.85 -8.79 13.85
C TRP A 150 10.13 -9.66 12.62
N PHE A 151 9.14 -10.46 12.20
CA PHE A 151 9.26 -11.29 11.00
C PHE A 151 9.44 -10.44 9.74
N LYS A 152 8.63 -9.39 9.58
CA LYS A 152 8.72 -8.46 8.44
C LYS A 152 10.08 -7.78 8.39
N ASP A 153 10.53 -7.21 9.51
CA ASP A 153 11.82 -6.53 9.61
C ASP A 153 12.96 -7.50 9.21
N ARG A 154 12.87 -8.78 9.61
CA ARG A 154 13.87 -9.79 9.24
C ARG A 154 13.87 -10.16 7.76
N VAL A 155 12.70 -10.20 7.13
CA VAL A 155 12.56 -10.43 5.69
C VAL A 155 13.13 -9.23 4.93
N ASP A 156 12.78 -8.01 5.33
CA ASP A 156 13.26 -6.78 4.71
C ASP A 156 14.80 -6.69 4.80
N ASP A 157 15.39 -7.00 5.97
CA ASP A 157 16.85 -7.08 6.15
C ASP A 157 17.51 -8.09 5.19
N ALA A 158 16.90 -9.26 5.00
CA ALA A 158 17.44 -10.30 4.14
C ALA A 158 17.35 -9.93 2.65
N VAL A 159 16.26 -9.27 2.25
CA VAL A 159 16.07 -8.72 0.90
C VAL A 159 17.11 -7.63 0.64
N ASP A 160 17.30 -6.70 1.58
CA ASP A 160 18.29 -5.63 1.49
C ASP A 160 19.72 -6.18 1.39
N ALA A 161 20.07 -7.18 2.21
CA ALA A 161 21.37 -7.84 2.13
C ALA A 161 21.60 -8.50 0.75
N SER A 162 20.56 -9.15 0.22
CA SER A 162 20.61 -9.79 -1.11
C SER A 162 20.78 -8.74 -2.22
N TYR A 163 20.05 -7.63 -2.15
CA TYR A 163 20.16 -6.53 -3.11
C TYR A 163 21.57 -5.89 -3.08
N ARG A 164 22.13 -5.66 -1.89
CA ARG A 164 23.51 -5.15 -1.73
C ARG A 164 24.56 -6.11 -2.29
N ALA A 165 24.38 -7.42 -2.11
CA ALA A 165 25.26 -8.43 -2.69
C ALA A 165 25.20 -8.43 -4.23
N LEU A 166 23.99 -8.40 -4.81
CA LEU A 166 23.80 -8.37 -6.26
C LEU A 166 24.35 -7.10 -6.90
N THR A 167 24.11 -5.93 -6.29
CA THR A 167 24.66 -4.65 -6.75
C THR A 167 26.18 -4.64 -6.68
N SER A 168 26.79 -5.22 -5.63
CA SER A 168 28.24 -5.39 -5.52
C SER A 168 28.80 -6.29 -6.63
N ILE A 169 28.17 -7.43 -6.91
CA ILE A 169 28.57 -8.33 -8.00
C ILE A 169 28.46 -7.62 -9.36
N TRP A 170 27.38 -6.88 -9.58
CA TRP A 170 27.17 -6.12 -10.81
C TRP A 170 28.22 -5.02 -10.99
N MET A 171 28.56 -4.30 -9.92
CA MET A 171 29.64 -3.31 -9.96
C MET A 171 30.98 -3.97 -10.29
N VAL A 172 31.36 -5.06 -9.62
CA VAL A 172 32.63 -5.76 -9.90
C VAL A 172 32.68 -6.24 -11.36
N LYS A 173 31.62 -6.85 -11.87
CA LYS A 173 31.54 -7.24 -13.29
C LYS A 173 31.69 -6.02 -14.20
N SER A 174 30.99 -4.93 -13.92
CA SER A 174 31.08 -3.72 -14.72
C SER A 174 32.50 -3.16 -14.75
N TYR A 175 33.17 -3.05 -13.60
CA TYR A 175 34.56 -2.57 -13.51
C TYR A 175 35.58 -3.54 -14.12
N MET A 176 35.37 -4.86 -14.07
CA MET A 176 36.28 -5.83 -14.70
C MET A 176 36.11 -5.91 -16.22
N PHE A 177 34.88 -5.85 -16.73
CA PHE A 177 34.60 -6.04 -18.16
C PHE A 177 34.67 -4.75 -18.97
N LEU A 178 34.51 -3.57 -18.35
CA LEU A 178 34.60 -2.29 -19.06
C LEU A 178 35.99 -2.05 -19.68
N PRO A 179 37.13 -2.25 -18.98
CA PRO A 179 38.46 -2.11 -19.57
C PRO A 179 38.72 -3.14 -20.67
N TRP A 180 38.27 -4.39 -20.48
CA TRP A 180 38.40 -5.44 -21.49
C TRP A 180 37.63 -5.11 -22.78
N ARG A 181 36.38 -4.62 -22.65
CA ARG A 181 35.60 -4.16 -23.79
C ARG A 181 36.26 -2.97 -24.49
N LEU A 182 36.79 -2.01 -23.74
CA LEU A 182 37.53 -0.88 -24.30
C LEU A 182 38.80 -1.34 -25.04
N LEU A 183 39.55 -2.29 -24.48
CA LEU A 183 40.73 -2.87 -25.11
C LEU A 183 40.38 -3.56 -26.44
N LEU A 184 39.33 -4.39 -26.44
CA LEU A 184 38.84 -5.04 -27.66
C LEU A 184 38.44 -4.01 -28.73
N MET A 185 37.74 -2.94 -28.35
CA MET A 185 37.38 -1.86 -29.27
C MET A 185 38.61 -1.14 -29.84
N VAL A 186 39.67 -0.94 -29.04
CA VAL A 186 40.95 -0.35 -29.50
C VAL A 186 41.66 -1.29 -30.46
N GLN A 187 41.78 -2.58 -30.14
CA GLN A 187 42.40 -3.58 -31.00
C GLN A 187 41.69 -3.69 -32.36
N GLN A 188 40.35 -3.68 -32.37
CA GLN A 188 39.58 -3.68 -33.62
C GLN A 188 39.87 -2.44 -34.48
N LYS A 189 39.92 -1.25 -33.87
CA LYS A 189 40.26 -0.01 -34.60
C LYS A 189 41.67 -0.05 -35.18
N ILE A 190 42.64 -0.57 -34.43
CA ILE A 190 44.03 -0.75 -34.89
C ILE A 190 44.07 -1.72 -36.08
N LEU A 191 43.39 -2.86 -36.00
CA LEU A 191 43.36 -3.85 -37.09
C LEU A 191 42.76 -3.27 -38.38
N VAL A 192 41.65 -2.52 -38.27
CA VAL A 192 41.02 -1.84 -39.42
C VAL A 192 41.97 -0.79 -40.01
N PHE A 193 42.68 -0.04 -39.17
CA PHE A 193 43.66 0.94 -39.63
C PHE A 193 44.84 0.27 -40.35
N ILE A 194 45.37 -0.84 -39.83
CA ILE A 194 46.43 -1.63 -40.49
C ILE A 194 45.95 -2.16 -41.84
N LEU A 195 44.75 -2.73 -41.91
CA LEU A 195 44.16 -3.22 -43.16
C LEU A 195 44.02 -2.10 -44.21
N PHE A 196 43.59 -0.91 -43.78
CA PHE A 196 43.50 0.27 -44.63
C PHE A 196 44.88 0.72 -45.15
N LEU A 197 45.90 0.74 -44.29
CA LEU A 197 47.27 1.04 -44.69
C LEU A 197 47.81 0.03 -45.71
N VAL A 198 47.61 -1.26 -45.48
CA VAL A 198 48.03 -2.31 -46.43
C VAL A 198 47.32 -2.12 -47.76
N LEU A 199 45.99 -1.93 -47.76
CA LEU A 199 45.22 -1.71 -48.99
C LEU A 199 45.75 -0.51 -49.79
N THR A 200 46.02 0.60 -49.12
CA THR A 200 46.44 1.86 -49.77
C THR A 200 47.90 1.87 -50.22
N THR A 201 48.80 1.18 -49.50
CA THR A 201 50.24 1.20 -49.79
C THR A 201 50.73 0.05 -50.64
N THR A 202 50.06 -1.12 -50.61
CA THR A 202 50.50 -2.29 -51.39
C THR A 202 49.54 -2.62 -52.51
N VAL A 203 48.25 -2.73 -52.22
CA VAL A 203 47.26 -3.21 -53.20
C VAL A 203 46.97 -2.16 -54.27
N ILE A 204 46.70 -0.91 -53.87
CA ILE A 204 46.38 0.16 -54.82
C ILE A 204 47.54 0.43 -55.80
N PRO A 205 48.80 0.57 -55.38
CA PRO A 205 49.90 0.79 -56.31
C PRO A 205 50.08 -0.36 -57.30
N VAL A 206 50.00 -1.62 -56.83
CA VAL A 206 50.08 -2.80 -57.70
C VAL A 206 48.92 -2.82 -58.70
N MET A 207 47.69 -2.53 -58.25
CA MET A 207 46.54 -2.42 -59.14
C MET A 207 46.70 -1.30 -60.17
N MET A 208 47.18 -0.12 -59.74
CA MET A 208 47.45 1.01 -60.63
C MET A 208 48.54 0.69 -61.64
N GLU A 209 49.58 -0.04 -61.23
CA GLU A 209 50.65 -0.51 -62.11
C GLU A 209 50.12 -1.53 -63.13
N VAL A 210 49.32 -2.51 -62.72
CA VAL A 210 48.65 -3.46 -63.62
C VAL A 210 47.72 -2.74 -64.61
N VAL A 211 46.88 -1.81 -64.14
CA VAL A 211 45.99 -1.01 -64.99
C VAL A 211 46.79 -0.16 -65.98
N TYR A 212 47.89 0.45 -65.52
CA TYR A 212 48.79 1.23 -66.36
C TYR A 212 49.37 0.37 -67.49
N TYR A 213 49.88 -0.84 -67.19
CA TYR A 213 50.40 -1.77 -68.20
C TYR A 213 49.32 -2.30 -69.15
N LEU A 214 48.08 -2.52 -68.67
CA LEU A 214 46.96 -2.91 -69.52
C LEU A 214 46.60 -1.81 -70.54
N HIS A 215 46.75 -0.54 -70.19
CA HIS A 215 46.48 0.59 -71.09
C HIS A 215 47.68 0.95 -71.99
N HIS A 216 48.88 0.44 -71.72
CA HIS A 216 50.13 0.75 -72.43
C HIS A 216 50.87 -0.55 -72.82
N PRO A 217 50.25 -1.43 -73.62
CA PRO A 217 50.78 -2.76 -73.91
C PRO A 217 52.15 -2.73 -74.61
N GLU A 218 52.49 -1.64 -75.29
CA GLU A 218 53.79 -1.43 -75.92
C GLU A 218 54.96 -1.40 -74.91
N LYS A 219 54.71 -1.07 -73.63
CA LYS A 219 55.74 -1.04 -72.58
C LYS A 219 56.04 -2.40 -71.95
N LEU A 220 55.16 -3.40 -72.13
CA LEU A 220 55.38 -4.77 -71.63
C LEU A 220 56.53 -5.50 -72.36
N VAL A 221 56.91 -5.05 -73.55
CA VAL A 221 57.95 -5.68 -74.40
C VAL A 221 59.38 -5.48 -73.86
N MET A 222 59.58 -4.55 -72.91
CA MET A 222 60.89 -4.18 -72.36
C MET A 222 61.23 -4.84 -71.02
N LEU A 223 60.35 -5.66 -70.44
CA LEU A 223 60.69 -6.38 -69.20
C LEU A 223 61.69 -7.51 -69.52
N PRO A 224 62.86 -7.57 -68.86
CA PRO A 224 63.83 -8.63 -69.09
C PRO A 224 63.16 -9.98 -68.79
N ARG A 225 63.26 -10.92 -69.74
CA ARG A 225 62.88 -12.33 -69.51
C ARG A 225 63.78 -12.85 -68.38
N ALA A 226 63.30 -12.80 -67.15
CA ALA A 226 63.90 -13.52 -66.04
C ALA A 226 63.59 -15.00 -66.26
N TRP A 227 64.64 -15.78 -66.51
CA TRP A 227 64.64 -17.23 -66.54
C TRP A 227 64.80 -17.77 -65.12
#